data_AF-A0A246IDE2-F1
#
_entry.id   AF-A0A246IDE2-F1
#
_cell.length_a   1.000
_cell.length_b   1.000
_cell.length_c   1.000
_cell.angle_alpha   90.00
_cell.angle_beta   90.00
_cell.angle_gamma   90.00
#
_symmetry.space_group_name_H-M   'P 1'
#
loop_
_entity.id
_entity.type
_entity.pdbx_description
1 polymer ?
#
loop_
_entity_poly.entity_id
_entity_poly.type
_entity_poly.pdbx_seq_one_letter_code
_entity_poly.pdbx_strand_id
1 'polypeptide(L)'
;MTIVLQIEGAAIDDIASLYAEINRVFMAGEAWQLGPSLDALDDLLHGSYGALAGQAQATLIWRDIAHSRTALGMETTRQWLQAKLDTPGSFNTQAIALQLQDMQRGEGPTYFEIVMQIIDGHQQITLVPA
;
A
#
# COMPACT_ATOMS: atom_id res chain seq x y z
N MET A 1 2.09 11.16 21.48
CA MET A 1 0.79 11.74 21.08
C MET A 1 0.10 10.74 20.16
N THR A 2 -1.23 10.82 20.01
CA THR A 2 -2.01 9.94 19.12
C THR A 2 -2.62 10.79 18.02
N ILE A 3 -2.54 10.33 16.78
CA ILE A 3 -3.07 11.04 15.60
C ILE A 3 -4.20 10.24 14.94
N VAL A 4 -5.11 10.93 14.27
CA VAL A 4 -6.11 10.33 13.38
C VAL A 4 -5.83 10.80 11.97
N LEU A 5 -5.69 9.85 11.05
CA LEU A 5 -5.42 10.06 9.64
C LEU A 5 -6.54 9.45 8.81
N GLN A 6 -6.81 10.01 7.63
CA GLN A 6 -7.91 9.58 6.79
C GLN A 6 -7.47 9.41 5.34
N ILE A 7 -7.67 8.20 4.81
CA ILE A 7 -7.55 7.85 3.40
C ILE A 7 -8.92 7.91 2.73
N GLU A 8 -8.95 8.53 1.55
CA GLU A 8 -10.09 8.57 0.63
C GLU A 8 -10.02 7.41 -0.36
N GLY A 9 -10.63 6.29 -0.01
CA GLY A 9 -10.61 5.09 -0.84
C GLY A 9 -11.25 5.28 -2.20
N ALA A 10 -12.25 6.16 -2.32
CA ALA A 10 -12.88 6.53 -3.59
C ALA A 10 -11.95 7.26 -4.58
N ALA A 11 -10.78 7.75 -4.11
CA ALA A 11 -9.77 8.37 -4.96
C ALA A 11 -8.70 7.37 -5.44
N ILE A 12 -8.83 6.09 -5.09
CA ILE A 12 -7.84 5.04 -5.39
C ILE A 12 -8.40 4.13 -6.49
N ASP A 13 -7.92 4.33 -7.71
CA ASP A 13 -8.32 3.57 -8.91
C ASP A 13 -7.24 2.59 -9.37
N ASP A 14 -6.00 2.78 -8.90
CA ASP A 14 -4.82 1.97 -9.22
C ASP A 14 -3.70 2.16 -8.18
N ILE A 15 -2.55 1.54 -8.40
CA ILE A 15 -1.40 1.68 -7.50
C ILE A 15 -0.88 3.12 -7.48
N ALA A 16 -0.87 3.84 -8.59
CA ALA A 16 -0.34 5.20 -8.63
C ALA A 16 -1.19 6.16 -7.78
N SER A 17 -2.51 6.06 -7.88
CA SER A 17 -3.46 6.82 -7.08
C SER A 17 -3.45 6.43 -5.60
N LEU A 18 -3.20 5.16 -5.26
CA LEU A 18 -2.91 4.76 -3.87
C LEU A 18 -1.73 5.56 -3.31
N TYR A 19 -0.58 5.60 -4.01
CA TYR A 19 0.59 6.32 -3.47
C TYR A 19 0.41 7.85 -3.52
N ALA A 20 -0.37 8.39 -4.45
CA ALA A 20 -0.75 9.79 -4.41
C ALA A 20 -1.54 10.11 -3.13
N GLU A 21 -2.48 9.23 -2.76
CA GLU A 21 -3.28 9.37 -1.55
C GLU A 21 -2.46 9.17 -0.27
N ILE A 22 -1.57 8.18 -0.23
CA ILE A 22 -0.60 8.00 0.85
C ILE A 22 0.26 9.26 1.01
N ASN A 23 0.77 9.83 -0.07
CA ASN A 23 1.56 11.06 -0.01
C ASN A 23 0.73 12.25 0.51
N ARG A 24 -0.53 12.38 0.06
CA ARG A 24 -1.44 13.42 0.53
C ARG A 24 -1.68 13.34 2.05
N VAL A 25 -1.83 12.13 2.58
CA VAL A 25 -2.19 11.90 3.99
C VAL A 25 -0.96 11.95 4.89
N PHE A 26 0.12 11.29 4.50
CA PHE A 26 1.26 11.04 5.37
C PHE A 26 2.44 11.98 5.09
N MET A 27 2.60 12.45 3.85
CA MET A 27 3.82 13.14 3.40
C MET A 27 3.61 14.63 3.12
N ALA A 28 2.43 15.19 3.41
CA ALA A 28 2.12 16.59 3.09
C ALA A 28 3.06 17.63 3.72
N GLY A 29 3.73 17.28 4.83
CA GLY A 29 4.73 18.13 5.49
C GLY A 29 6.18 17.89 5.06
N GLU A 30 6.43 16.90 4.21
CA GLU A 30 7.77 16.51 3.77
C GLU A 30 8.15 17.20 2.47
N ALA A 31 9.45 17.40 2.25
CA ALA A 31 9.98 18.02 1.01
C ALA A 31 10.08 17.04 -0.17
N TRP A 32 9.65 15.80 0.01
CA TRP A 32 9.77 14.70 -0.95
C TRP A 32 8.52 13.81 -0.87
N GLN A 33 8.33 12.97 -1.90
CA GLN A 33 7.20 12.05 -1.99
C GLN A 33 7.67 10.60 -1.98
N LEU A 34 6.90 9.75 -1.32
CA LEU A 34 7.06 8.30 -1.32
C LEU A 34 6.82 7.76 -2.74
N GLY A 35 7.79 7.01 -3.26
CA GLY A 35 7.62 6.28 -4.51
C GLY A 35 6.69 5.07 -4.36
N PRO A 36 6.16 4.51 -5.46
CA PRO A 36 5.22 3.38 -5.43
C PRO A 36 5.92 2.04 -5.13
N SER A 37 6.38 1.87 -3.88
CA SER A 37 7.05 0.67 -3.38
C SER A 37 6.42 0.17 -2.08
N LEU A 38 6.20 -1.14 -1.99
CA LEU A 38 5.69 -1.79 -0.77
C LEU A 38 6.68 -1.64 0.39
N ASP A 39 7.98 -1.70 0.13
CA ASP A 39 9.01 -1.48 1.15
C ASP A 39 8.95 -0.04 1.67
N ALA A 40 8.72 0.93 0.78
CA ALA A 40 8.60 2.33 1.18
C ALA A 40 7.32 2.58 2.02
N LEU A 41 6.23 1.87 1.71
CA LEU A 41 5.01 1.90 2.53
C LEU A 41 5.27 1.31 3.92
N ASP A 42 5.94 0.16 4.00
CA ASP A 42 6.31 -0.49 5.26
C ASP A 42 7.24 0.42 6.12
N ASP A 43 8.25 1.04 5.49
CA ASP A 43 9.14 2.01 6.14
C ASP A 43 8.39 3.24 6.68
N LEU A 44 7.41 3.74 5.92
CA LEU A 44 6.58 4.88 6.35
C LEU A 44 5.82 4.53 7.63
N LEU A 45 5.24 3.33 7.70
CA LEU A 45 4.40 2.92 8.83
C LEU A 45 5.20 2.66 10.11
N HIS A 46 6.52 2.43 10.04
CA HIS A 46 7.41 2.48 11.19
C HIS A 46 7.48 3.87 11.86
N GLY A 47 7.04 4.93 11.18
CA GLY A 47 6.81 6.25 11.78
C GLY A 47 8.07 7.09 11.99
N SER A 48 9.11 6.89 11.17
CA SER A 48 10.35 7.68 11.24
C SER A 48 10.27 9.05 10.55
N TYR A 49 9.25 9.28 9.72
CA TYR A 49 9.02 10.52 8.98
C TYR A 49 7.52 10.73 8.70
N GLY A 50 7.18 11.88 8.09
CA GLY A 50 5.81 12.23 7.73
C GLY A 50 4.92 12.46 8.96
N ALA A 51 3.61 12.36 8.75
CA ALA A 51 2.60 12.60 9.78
C ALA A 51 2.69 11.64 10.99
N LEU A 52 3.37 10.51 10.83
CA LEU A 52 3.60 9.52 11.89
C LEU A 52 4.82 9.84 12.77
N ALA A 53 5.71 10.73 12.33
CA ALA A 53 6.90 11.09 13.10
C ALA A 53 6.55 11.65 14.48
N GLY A 54 7.11 11.04 15.54
CA GLY A 54 6.86 11.43 16.93
C GLY A 54 5.48 11.02 17.48
N GLN A 55 4.67 10.28 16.71
CA GLN A 55 3.41 9.74 17.18
C GLN A 55 3.62 8.37 17.83
N ALA A 56 2.96 8.15 18.96
CA ALA A 56 3.03 6.88 19.68
C ALA A 56 2.02 5.85 19.11
N GLN A 57 0.89 6.34 18.60
CA GLN A 57 -0.15 5.55 17.95
C GLN A 57 -0.83 6.39 16.86
N ALA A 58 -1.38 5.73 15.85
CA ALA A 58 -2.22 6.36 14.84
C ALA A 58 -3.49 5.53 14.59
N THR A 59 -4.62 6.21 14.44
CA THR A 59 -5.84 5.62 13.88
C THR A 59 -5.92 6.01 12.41
N LEU A 60 -5.97 5.02 11.53
CA LEU A 60 -6.11 5.20 10.09
C LEU A 60 -7.54 4.88 9.69
N ILE A 61 -8.33 5.90 9.38
CA ILE A 61 -9.67 5.75 8.82
C ILE A 61 -9.53 5.58 7.31
N TRP A 62 -10.04 4.49 6.76
CA TRP A 62 -10.04 4.26 5.31
C TRP A 62 -11.47 4.25 4.81
N ARG A 63 -11.92 5.39 4.28
CA ARG A 63 -13.28 5.56 3.74
C ARG A 63 -13.39 4.90 2.38
N ASP A 64 -14.54 4.33 2.06
CA ASP A 64 -14.80 3.67 0.77
C ASP A 64 -13.78 2.56 0.48
N ILE A 65 -13.34 1.85 1.52
CA ILE A 65 -12.30 0.82 1.42
C ILE A 65 -12.66 -0.30 0.44
N ALA A 66 -13.96 -0.54 0.22
CA ALA A 66 -14.45 -1.49 -0.78
C ALA A 66 -14.11 -1.07 -2.22
N HIS A 67 -14.08 0.23 -2.51
CA HIS A 67 -13.61 0.76 -3.80
C HIS A 67 -12.14 0.45 -3.99
N SER A 68 -11.30 0.79 -3.01
CA SER A 68 -9.85 0.49 -3.06
C SER A 68 -9.57 -1.00 -3.17
N ARG A 69 -10.33 -1.85 -2.46
CA ARG A 69 -10.22 -3.31 -2.58
C ARG A 69 -10.49 -3.80 -4.00
N THR A 70 -11.48 -3.22 -4.67
CA THR A 70 -11.81 -3.57 -6.05
C THR A 70 -10.75 -3.06 -7.02
N ALA A 71 -10.36 -1.79 -6.88
CA ALA A 71 -9.36 -1.12 -7.71
C ALA A 71 -7.97 -1.76 -7.61
N LEU A 72 -7.57 -2.19 -6.42
CA LEU A 72 -6.28 -2.85 -6.15
C LEU A 72 -6.39 -4.38 -6.13
N GLY A 73 -7.43 -4.93 -6.74
CA GLY A 73 -7.72 -6.37 -6.78
C GLY A 73 -6.85 -7.16 -7.76
N MET A 74 -7.33 -8.32 -8.18
CA MET A 74 -6.57 -9.29 -8.99
C MET A 74 -5.98 -8.69 -10.27
N GLU A 75 -6.78 -7.90 -11.00
CA GLU A 75 -6.37 -7.34 -12.29
C GLU A 75 -5.18 -6.38 -12.15
N THR A 76 -5.25 -5.45 -11.21
CA THR A 76 -4.15 -4.52 -10.88
C THR A 76 -2.92 -5.27 -10.39
N THR A 77 -3.11 -6.30 -9.56
CA THR A 77 -2.02 -7.16 -9.08
C THR A 77 -1.30 -7.85 -10.25
N ARG A 78 -2.07 -8.33 -11.23
CA ARG A 78 -1.54 -9.01 -12.43
C ARG A 78 -0.70 -8.09 -13.28
N GLN A 79 -1.21 -6.89 -13.55
CA GLN A 79 -0.51 -5.88 -14.32
C GLN A 79 0.78 -5.45 -13.62
N TRP A 80 0.73 -5.28 -12.30
CA TRP A 80 1.90 -4.94 -11.49
C TRP A 80 2.99 -6.03 -11.54
N LEU A 81 2.63 -7.30 -11.34
CA LEU A 81 3.59 -8.41 -11.42
C LEU A 81 4.16 -8.56 -12.83
N GLN A 82 3.33 -8.41 -13.88
CA GLN A 82 3.78 -8.47 -15.27
C GLN A 82 4.79 -7.35 -15.58
N ALA A 83 4.50 -6.11 -15.18
CA ALA A 83 5.41 -4.99 -15.38
C ALA A 83 6.79 -5.21 -14.72
N LYS A 84 6.84 -5.90 -13.58
CA LYS A 84 8.10 -6.30 -12.95
C LYS A 84 8.88 -7.33 -13.75
N LEU A 85 8.19 -8.29 -14.40
CA LEU A 85 8.83 -9.26 -15.29
C LEU A 85 9.38 -8.59 -16.56
N ASP A 86 8.69 -7.57 -17.05
CA ASP A 86 9.07 -6.80 -18.24
C ASP A 86 10.22 -5.81 -17.99
N THR A 87 10.75 -5.75 -16.75
CA THR A 87 11.88 -4.90 -16.35
C THR A 87 13.11 -5.77 -15.97
N PRO A 88 13.97 -6.15 -16.95
CA PRO A 88 15.06 -7.08 -16.73
C PRO A 88 16.13 -6.53 -15.77
N GLY A 89 16.62 -7.38 -14.87
CA GLY A 89 17.77 -7.08 -14.00
C GLY A 89 17.46 -6.30 -12.71
N SER A 90 16.22 -5.85 -12.52
CA SER A 90 15.83 -5.10 -11.31
C SER A 90 15.17 -5.97 -10.23
N PHE A 91 14.62 -7.13 -10.60
CA PHE A 91 13.86 -7.98 -9.68
C PHE A 91 14.20 -9.46 -9.79
N ASN A 92 13.87 -10.21 -8.74
CA ASN A 92 13.90 -11.67 -8.77
C ASN A 92 12.74 -12.19 -9.63
N THR A 93 13.01 -12.37 -10.92
CA THR A 93 12.01 -12.79 -11.92
C THR A 93 11.41 -14.16 -11.62
N GLN A 94 12.15 -15.08 -11.00
CA GLN A 94 11.62 -16.39 -10.60
C GLN A 94 10.56 -16.24 -9.49
N ALA A 95 10.85 -15.43 -8.46
CA ALA A 95 9.91 -15.18 -7.38
C ALA A 95 8.64 -14.48 -7.88
N ILE A 96 8.77 -13.51 -8.79
CA ILE A 96 7.61 -12.81 -9.38
C ILE A 96 6.78 -13.76 -10.25
N ALA A 97 7.42 -14.64 -11.03
CA ALA A 97 6.71 -15.61 -11.85
C ALA A 97 5.88 -16.58 -10.99
N LEU A 98 6.41 -17.01 -9.85
CA LEU A 98 5.67 -17.82 -8.87
C LEU A 98 4.47 -17.06 -8.29
N GLN A 99 4.67 -15.82 -7.86
CA GLN A 99 3.58 -14.96 -7.37
C GLN A 99 2.47 -14.79 -8.41
N LEU A 100 2.83 -14.62 -9.68
CA LEU A 100 1.86 -14.51 -10.76
C LEU A 100 1.08 -15.83 -10.96
N GLN A 101 1.74 -16.98 -10.87
CA GLN A 101 1.08 -18.29 -10.95
C GLN A 101 0.15 -18.56 -9.76
N ASP A 102 0.56 -18.20 -8.54
CA ASP A 102 -0.27 -18.35 -7.34
C ASP A 102 -1.52 -17.48 -7.46
N MET A 103 -1.36 -16.23 -7.91
CA MET A 103 -2.49 -15.32 -8.11
C MET A 103 -3.42 -15.80 -9.24
N GLN A 104 -2.90 -16.37 -10.33
CA GLN A 104 -3.73 -16.98 -11.40
C GLN A 104 -4.55 -18.19 -10.92
N ARG A 105 -4.07 -18.90 -9.89
CA ARG A 105 -4.80 -19.99 -9.22
C ARG A 105 -5.78 -19.51 -8.15
N GLY A 106 -5.80 -18.20 -7.85
CA GLY A 106 -6.57 -17.64 -6.74
C GLY A 106 -5.97 -17.97 -5.36
N GLU A 107 -4.71 -18.37 -5.33
CA GLU A 107 -3.98 -18.79 -4.12
C GLU A 107 -3.03 -17.69 -3.60
N GLY A 108 -2.71 -16.69 -4.44
CA GLY A 108 -1.87 -15.55 -4.08
C GLY A 108 -2.68 -14.30 -3.67
N PRO A 109 -2.14 -13.46 -2.77
CA PRO A 109 -2.82 -12.25 -2.35
C PRO A 109 -2.88 -11.21 -3.48
N THR A 110 -3.95 -10.42 -3.48
CA THR A 110 -4.07 -9.18 -4.25
C THR A 110 -3.18 -8.09 -3.68
N TYR A 111 -2.89 -7.06 -4.47
CA TYR A 111 -2.12 -5.90 -4.03
C TYR A 111 -2.78 -5.24 -2.82
N PHE A 112 -4.11 -5.14 -2.81
CA PHE A 112 -4.86 -4.68 -1.65
C PHE A 112 -4.57 -5.50 -0.41
N GLU A 113 -4.61 -6.83 -0.52
CA GLU A 113 -4.36 -7.73 0.62
C GLU A 113 -2.93 -7.63 1.14
N ILE A 114 -1.95 -7.43 0.26
CA ILE A 114 -0.57 -7.17 0.66
C ILE A 114 -0.46 -5.86 1.45
N VAL A 115 -1.13 -4.78 0.99
CA VAL A 115 -1.19 -3.50 1.72
C VAL A 115 -1.84 -3.67 3.09
N MET A 116 -2.91 -4.47 3.20
CA MET A 116 -3.54 -4.78 4.49
C MET A 116 -2.61 -5.56 5.41
N GLN A 117 -1.89 -6.55 4.89
CA GLN A 117 -0.91 -7.34 5.67
C GLN A 117 0.22 -6.45 6.21
N ILE A 118 0.72 -5.51 5.41
CA ILE A 118 1.71 -4.53 5.84
C ILE A 118 1.14 -3.70 7.00
N ILE A 119 -0.05 -3.10 6.84
CA ILE A 119 -0.68 -2.29 7.90
C ILE A 119 -0.90 -3.10 9.18
N ASP A 120 -1.38 -4.35 9.07
CA ASP A 120 -1.61 -5.25 10.23
C ASP A 120 -0.31 -5.63 10.96
N GLY A 121 0.83 -5.62 10.25
CA GLY A 121 2.16 -5.83 10.83
C GLY A 121 2.63 -4.72 11.79
N HIS A 122 2.00 -3.54 11.76
CA HIS A 122 2.40 -2.38 12.56
C HIS A 122 1.46 -2.12 13.73
N GLN A 123 1.82 -2.60 14.93
CA GLN A 123 1.01 -2.52 16.15
C GLN A 123 0.63 -1.10 16.60
N GLN A 124 1.39 -0.09 16.19
CA GLN A 124 1.12 1.33 16.46
C GLN A 124 -0.02 1.90 15.59
N ILE A 125 -0.44 1.18 14.55
CA ILE A 125 -1.49 1.60 13.62
C ILE A 125 -2.76 0.82 13.91
N THR A 126 -3.87 1.53 14.08
CA THR A 126 -5.21 0.94 14.16
C THR A 126 -5.97 1.32 12.89
N LEU A 127 -6.25 0.34 12.02
CA LEU A 127 -7.06 0.54 10.82
C LEU A 127 -8.55 0.48 11.17
N VAL A 128 -9.30 1.50 10.73
CA VAL A 128 -10.76 1.56 10.84
C VAL A 128 -11.35 1.63 9.42
N PRO A 129 -11.87 0.51 8.89
CA PRO A 129 -12.58 0.53 7.61
C PRO A 129 -13.90 1.31 7.77
N ALA A 130 -14.18 2.22 6.84
CA ALA A 130 -15.34 3.11 6.86
C ALA A 130 -16.06 3.18 5.51
#